data_AF-A0ABC8UZF0-F1
#
_entry.id   AF-A0ABC8UZF0-F1
#
_cell.length_a   1.000
_cell.length_b   1.000
_cell.length_c   1.000
_cell.angle_alpha   90.00
_cell.angle_beta   90.00
_cell.angle_gamma   90.00
#
_symmetry.space_group_name_H-M   'P 1'
#
loop_
_entity.id
_entity.type
_entity.pdbx_description
1 polymer ?
#
loop_
_entity_poly.entity_id
_entity_poly.type
_entity_poly.pdbx_seq_one_letter_code
_entity_poly.pdbx_strand_id
1 'polypeptide(L)'
;YNASSLKELPCQISNPVPVKEGAGVGCLKDVDSMAMPEVSMLYELVQAGLTSIHAFVGVVVRLRKESSLVKAIPILITKIDQVR
;
A
#
# COMPACT_ATOMS: atom_id res chain seq x y z
N TYR A 1 1.50 -13.24 10.26
CA TYR A 1 2.74 -12.95 11.00
C TYR A 1 2.96 -11.46 11.26
N ASN A 2 2.85 -10.55 10.28
CA ASN A 2 3.23 -9.14 10.49
C ASN A 2 2.09 -8.20 10.93
N ALA A 3 0.88 -8.74 11.13
CA ALA A 3 -0.32 -7.92 11.35
C ALA A 3 -0.23 -7.04 12.61
N SER A 4 0.32 -7.55 13.71
CA SER A 4 0.47 -6.81 14.96
C SER A 4 1.38 -5.58 14.79
N SER A 5 2.55 -5.77 14.18
CA SER A 5 3.49 -4.67 13.94
C SER A 5 2.94 -3.62 12.96
N LEU A 6 2.20 -4.03 11.93
CA LEU A 6 1.59 -3.09 10.98
C LEU A 6 0.45 -2.27 11.59
N LYS A 7 -0.21 -2.78 12.65
CA LYS A 7 -1.25 -2.07 13.40
C LYS A 7 -0.70 -1.03 14.36
N GLU A 8 0.60 -1.03 14.62
CA GLU A 8 1.28 -0.06 15.50
C GLU A 8 2.02 1.02 14.69
N LEU A 9 2.13 0.86 13.37
CA LEU A 9 2.81 1.80 12.49
C LEU A 9 1.81 2.73 11.79
N PRO A 10 1.76 4.02 12.14
CA PRO A 10 0.92 4.99 11.46
C PRO A 10 1.48 5.32 10.06
N CYS A 11 0.57 5.59 9.12
CA CYS A 11 0.93 6.18 7.83
C CYS A 11 1.39 7.63 8.04
N GLN A 12 2.47 8.02 7.37
CA GLN A 12 2.98 9.39 7.38
C GLN A 12 2.58 10.17 6.12
N ILE A 13 2.25 9.47 5.04
CA ILE A 13 1.78 10.07 3.79
C ILE A 13 0.26 10.12 3.85
N SER A 14 -0.34 11.29 3.67
CA SER A 14 -1.80 11.47 3.60
C SER A 14 -2.35 11.53 2.17
N ASN A 15 -1.47 11.55 1.16
CA ASN A 15 -1.87 11.64 -0.24
C ASN A 15 -2.82 10.50 -0.64
N PRO A 16 -3.85 10.80 -1.45
CA PRO A 16 -4.78 9.78 -1.95
C PRO A 16 -4.03 8.71 -2.75
N VAL A 17 -4.51 7.47 -2.66
CA VAL A 17 -3.90 6.35 -3.37
C VAL A 17 -4.33 6.42 -4.84
N PRO A 18 -3.39 6.52 -5.79
CA PRO A 18 -3.78 6.57 -7.19
C PRO A 18 -4.35 5.22 -7.61
N VAL A 19 -5.52 5.24 -8.23
CA VAL A 19 -6.13 4.07 -8.83
C VAL A 19 -5.57 4.00 -10.24
N LYS A 20 -4.69 3.03 -10.49
CA LYS A 20 -3.96 2.93 -11.76
C LYS A 20 -4.17 1.58 -12.40
N GLU A 21 -4.05 1.58 -13.72
CA GLU A 21 -4.04 0.36 -14.51
C GLU A 21 -2.79 -0.47 -14.13
N GLY A 22 -3.06 -1.61 -13.51
CA GLY A 22 -2.06 -2.65 -13.28
C GLY A 22 -2.09 -3.68 -14.41
N ALA A 23 -0.98 -4.39 -14.61
CA ALA A 23 -0.95 -5.53 -15.52
C ALA A 23 -2.03 -6.56 -15.11
N GLY A 24 -3.01 -6.80 -16.00
CA GLY A 24 -4.13 -7.72 -15.76
C GLY A 24 -5.29 -7.16 -14.91
N VAL A 25 -5.27 -5.88 -14.53
CA VAL A 25 -6.28 -5.27 -13.65
C VAL A 25 -7.30 -4.42 -14.42
N GLY A 26 -6.93 -3.92 -15.60
CA GLY A 26 -7.79 -3.04 -16.40
C GLY A 26 -8.02 -1.67 -15.77
N CYS A 27 -8.50 -0.71 -16.58
CA CYS A 27 -8.81 0.64 -16.12
C CYS A 27 -10.23 0.72 -15.53
N LEU A 28 -10.35 1.22 -14.30
CA LEU A 28 -11.64 1.56 -13.71
C LEU A 28 -12.04 2.95 -14.22
N LYS A 29 -13.15 3.04 -14.97
CA LYS A 29 -13.61 4.31 -15.52
C LYS A 29 -14.08 5.22 -14.38
N ASP A 30 -13.71 6.51 -14.47
CA ASP A 30 -14.20 7.61 -13.62
C ASP A 30 -13.71 7.64 -12.15
N VAL A 31 -12.70 6.85 -11.78
CA VAL A 31 -12.07 6.93 -10.44
C VAL A 31 -10.55 7.02 -10.56
N ASP A 32 -10.02 8.22 -10.43
CA ASP A 32 -8.57 8.48 -10.53
C ASP A 32 -7.80 8.18 -9.24
N SER A 33 -8.48 8.22 -8.08
CA SER A 33 -7.83 8.01 -6.79
C SER A 33 -8.79 7.56 -5.69
N MET A 34 -8.25 6.82 -4.72
CA MET A 34 -8.93 6.37 -3.51
C MET A 34 -8.49 7.24 -2.33
N ALA A 35 -9.44 7.92 -1.71
CA ALA A 35 -9.20 8.67 -0.49
C ALA A 35 -8.79 7.73 0.65
N MET A 36 -7.83 8.15 1.46
CA MET A 36 -7.44 7.46 2.69
C MET A 36 -7.70 8.36 3.89
N PRO A 37 -8.14 7.78 5.04
CA PRO A 37 -8.27 8.53 6.28
C PRO A 37 -6.93 9.18 6.67
N GLU A 38 -6.99 10.40 7.21
CA GLU A 38 -5.81 11.16 7.65
C GLU A 38 -4.98 10.41 8.70
N VAL A 39 -5.64 9.65 9.56
CA VAL A 39 -5.00 8.84 10.63
C VAL A 39 -5.17 7.35 10.31
N SER A 40 -4.58 6.91 9.20
CA SER A 40 -4.58 5.50 8.80
C SER A 40 -3.33 4.77 9.32
N MET A 41 -3.49 3.51 9.73
CA MET A 41 -2.36 2.63 10.05
C MET A 41 -1.90 1.91 8.79
N LEU A 42 -0.63 1.48 8.73
CA LEU A 42 -0.10 0.68 7.62
C LEU A 42 -0.93 -0.57 7.36
N TYR A 43 -1.52 -1.16 8.40
CA TYR A 43 -2.45 -2.28 8.27
C TYR A 43 -3.68 -1.93 7.41
N GLU A 44 -4.31 -0.77 7.65
CA GLU A 44 -5.49 -0.33 6.90
C GLU A 44 -5.15 -0.05 5.43
N LEU A 45 -3.95 0.49 5.17
CA LEU A 45 -3.45 0.68 3.81
C LEU A 45 -3.35 -0.66 3.05
N VAL A 46 -2.83 -1.70 3.70
CA VAL A 46 -2.75 -3.06 3.11
C VAL A 46 -4.15 -3.63 2.86
N GLN A 47 -5.08 -3.48 3.81
CA GLN A 47 -6.45 -3.93 3.67
C GLN A 47 -7.18 -3.25 2.50
N ALA A 48 -6.94 -1.96 2.28
CA ALA A 48 -7.48 -1.23 1.14
C ALA A 48 -7.01 -1.84 -0.20
N GLY A 49 -5.73 -2.21 -0.31
CA GLY A 49 -5.18 -2.85 -1.51
C GLY A 49 -5.72 -4.27 -1.73
N LEU A 50 -5.98 -5.02 -0.67
CA LEU A 50 -6.59 -6.35 -0.74
C LEU A 50 -8.07 -6.28 -1.16
N THR A 51 -8.77 -5.21 -0.78
CA THR A 51 -10.20 -5.02 -1.08
C THR A 51 -10.42 -4.43 -2.47
N SER A 52 -9.47 -3.66 -3.01
CA SER A 52 -9.56 -3.03 -4.33
C SER A 52 -8.35 -3.36 -5.20
N ILE A 53 -8.56 -4.24 -6.19
CA ILE A 53 -7.52 -4.63 -7.15
C ILE A 53 -6.99 -3.43 -7.94
N HIS A 54 -7.82 -2.43 -8.22
CA HIS A 54 -7.44 -1.23 -8.98
C HIS A 54 -6.61 -0.25 -8.15
N ALA A 55 -6.72 -0.29 -6.82
CA ALA A 55 -5.88 0.48 -5.91
C ALA A 55 -4.62 -0.29 -5.49
N PHE A 56 -4.57 -1.61 -5.67
CA PHE A 56 -3.47 -2.47 -5.19
C PHE A 56 -2.08 -1.97 -5.63
N VAL A 57 -1.93 -1.62 -6.91
CA VAL A 57 -0.65 -1.09 -7.43
C VAL A 57 -0.26 0.22 -6.73
N GLY A 58 -1.21 1.12 -6.55
CA GLY A 58 -1.02 2.37 -5.82
C GLY A 58 -0.66 2.13 -4.35
N VAL A 59 -1.32 1.16 -3.71
CA VAL A 59 -1.07 0.73 -2.33
C VAL A 59 0.35 0.21 -2.16
N VAL A 60 0.84 -0.67 -3.04
CA VAL A 60 2.21 -1.22 -2.94
C VAL A 60 3.26 -0.11 -3.11
N VAL A 61 3.04 0.83 -4.04
CA VAL A 61 3.94 1.98 -4.22
C VAL A 61 3.94 2.88 -3.00
N ARG A 62 2.77 3.15 -2.41
CA ARG A 62 2.67 3.94 -1.16
C ARG A 62 3.30 3.19 0.01
N LEU A 63 3.05 1.89 0.17
CA LEU A 63 3.64 1.04 1.20
C LEU A 63 5.16 1.09 1.16
N ARG A 64 5.78 0.99 -0.03
CA ARG A 64 7.24 1.13 -0.18
C ARG A 64 7.74 2.49 0.33
N LYS A 65 7.02 3.58 0.03
CA LYS A 65 7.38 4.93 0.48
C LYS A 65 7.21 5.09 1.98
N GLU A 66 6.09 4.64 2.54
CA GLU A 66 5.82 4.64 3.98
C GLU A 66 6.88 3.84 4.73
N SER A 67 7.20 2.63 4.26
CA SER A 67 8.26 1.81 4.83
C SER A 67 9.63 2.48 4.79
N SER A 68 9.90 3.32 3.78
CA SER A 68 11.14 4.11 3.75
C SER A 68 11.16 5.25 4.78
N LEU A 69 10.01 5.66 5.32
CA LEU A 69 9.87 6.70 6.33
C LEU A 69 9.83 6.13 7.76
N VAL A 70 9.52 4.83 7.90
CA VAL A 70 9.58 4.13 9.19
C VAL A 70 11.04 3.99 9.61
N LYS A 71 11.42 4.70 10.68
CA LYS A 71 12.74 4.60 11.32
C LYS A 71 12.71 3.81 12.64
N ALA A 72 11.50 3.53 13.14
CA ALA A 72 11.31 2.91 14.46
C ALA A 72 11.64 1.40 14.48
N ILE A 73 11.44 0.72 13.35
CA ILE A 73 11.63 -0.73 13.20
C ILE A 73 12.42 -0.97 11.92
N PRO A 74 13.46 -1.85 11.92
CA PRO A 74 14.16 -2.20 10.70
C PRO A 74 13.23 -2.93 9.73
N ILE A 75 13.15 -2.45 8.49
CA ILE A 75 12.35 -3.06 7.42
C ILE A 75 13.27 -3.74 6.41
N LEU A 76 13.00 -5.02 6.15
CA LEU A 76 13.69 -5.80 5.13
C LEU A 76 12.74 -6.04 3.94
N ILE A 77 13.12 -5.53 2.76
CA ILE A 77 12.47 -5.87 1.49
C ILE A 77 13.44 -6.75 0.72
N THR A 78 13.03 -7.99 0.46
CA THR A 78 13.86 -8.95 -0.26
C THR A 78 13.42 -9.05 -1.72
N LYS A 79 14.39 -9.17 -2.62
CA LYS A 79 14.11 -9.59 -4.00
C LYS A 79 13.63 -11.03 -3.96
N ILE A 80 12.48 -11.30 -4.55
CA ILE A 80 11.98 -12.66 -4.76
C ILE A 80 12.31 -13.02 -6.20
N ASP A 81 13.23 -13.95 -6.40
CA ASP A 81 13.43 -14.55 -7.71
C ASP A 81 12.29 -15.55 -7.95
N GLN A 82 11.42 -15.24 -8.91
CA GLN A 82 10.46 -16.22 -9.42
C GLN A 82 11.24 -17.28 -10.19
N VAL A 83 11.40 -18.46 -9.59
CA VAL A 83 11.87 -19.65 -10.30
C VAL A 83 10.75 -20.04 -11.26
N ARG A 84 11.03 -19.96 -12.55
CA ARG A 84 10.08 -20.28 -13.62
C ARG A 84 9.99 -21.79 -13.84
#